data_AF-A0A1V5CFF7-F1
#
_entry.id   AF-A0A1V5CFF7-F1
#
_cell.length_a   1.000
_cell.length_b   1.000
_cell.length_c   1.000
_cell.angle_alpha   90.00
_cell.angle_beta   90.00
_cell.angle_gamma   90.00
#
_symmetry.space_group_name_H-M   'P 1'
#
loop_
_entity.id
_entity.type
_entity.pdbx_description
1 polymer ?
#
loop_
_entity_poly.entity_id
_entity_poly.type
_entity_poly.pdbx_seq_one_letter_code
_entity_poly.pdbx_strand_id
1 'polypeptide(L)'
;MKRYDYYKPGSIQEAVGLMQQLDGQAVYIAGGTDLMVLMRQKKLSPKALISLRNIKELSHRDEMTIGAGVTHGEIQKDEIIKKRFSALHDAVCHLGSTQIRNVATIGGNICNAAPSADTACPLLVLDAKAVVVGAAGKREVPIDDFFVGPGKTVLEKGEILKQFNVPVFGENTGSAYIKHTRRAAMDLPILGIAVRITVNKSDLRCKDMLCSTAPASEILSYFGDEDLKCEDIRIAMGVVAPRPIRAKKAEDELRGKIITDKTVTRIAEIAASESSPRDSVRGEAWYRREMVKVLVQRAVMKSIDRIVRPDELVYPDRLW
;
A
#
# COMPACT_ATOMS: atom_id res chain seq x y z
N MET A 1 6.08 -32.42 -3.34
CA MET A 1 5.87 -31.48 -4.47
C MET A 1 6.26 -32.19 -5.75
N LYS A 2 5.65 -31.88 -6.90
CA LYS A 2 6.11 -32.42 -8.19
C LYS A 2 7.51 -31.86 -8.50
N ARG A 3 8.31 -32.62 -9.27
CA ARG A 3 9.61 -32.16 -9.76
C ARG A 3 9.40 -30.98 -10.71
N TYR A 4 10.28 -29.99 -10.62
CA TYR A 4 10.33 -28.83 -11.52
C TYR A 4 11.79 -28.42 -11.75
N ASP A 5 12.03 -27.78 -12.88
CA ASP A 5 13.31 -27.15 -13.19
C ASP A 5 13.37 -25.75 -12.59
N TYR A 6 14.58 -25.29 -12.24
CA TYR A 6 14.79 -24.00 -11.58
C TYR A 6 15.85 -23.19 -12.31
N TYR A 7 15.42 -22.08 -12.91
CA TYR A 7 16.27 -21.19 -13.71
C TYR A 7 16.65 -19.94 -12.91
N LYS A 8 17.87 -19.44 -13.14
CA LYS A 8 18.46 -18.29 -12.42
C LYS A 8 19.03 -17.25 -13.40
N PRO A 9 18.17 -16.57 -14.19
CA PRO A 9 18.62 -15.53 -15.10
C PRO A 9 19.33 -14.39 -14.36
N GLY A 10 20.27 -13.72 -15.06
CA GLY A 10 21.01 -12.56 -14.57
C GLY A 10 20.34 -11.22 -14.90
N SER A 11 19.43 -11.18 -15.88
CA SER A 11 18.77 -9.97 -16.38
C SER A 11 17.27 -10.15 -16.58
N ILE A 12 16.54 -9.04 -16.69
CA ILE A 12 15.11 -9.06 -17.04
C ILE A 12 14.90 -9.70 -18.42
N GLN A 13 15.75 -9.39 -19.39
CA GLN A 13 15.65 -9.89 -20.77
C GLN A 13 15.81 -11.40 -20.83
N GLU A 14 16.79 -11.96 -20.10
CA GLU A 14 16.94 -13.42 -19.97
C GLU A 14 15.70 -14.07 -19.34
N ALA A 15 15.13 -13.45 -18.29
CA ALA A 15 13.94 -13.97 -17.63
C ALA A 15 12.70 -13.96 -18.53
N VAL A 16 12.53 -12.91 -19.35
CA VAL A 16 11.47 -12.83 -20.37
C VAL A 16 11.70 -13.88 -21.46
N GLY A 17 12.92 -14.01 -21.96
CA GLY A 17 13.28 -15.01 -22.98
C GLY A 17 13.02 -16.44 -22.52
N LEU A 18 13.41 -16.79 -21.28
CA LEU A 18 13.11 -18.09 -20.68
C LEU A 18 11.61 -18.35 -20.57
N MET A 19 10.83 -17.34 -20.20
CA MET A 19 9.38 -17.48 -20.09
C MET A 19 8.72 -17.74 -21.45
N GLN A 20 9.22 -17.12 -22.52
CA GLN A 20 8.77 -17.38 -23.88
C GLN A 20 9.15 -18.80 -24.34
N GLN A 21 10.40 -19.21 -24.10
CA GLN A 21 10.90 -20.55 -24.46
C GLN A 21 10.13 -21.68 -23.76
N LEU A 22 9.77 -21.48 -22.50
CA LEU A 22 9.07 -22.48 -21.67
C LEU A 22 7.54 -22.45 -21.86
N ASP A 23 7.03 -21.57 -22.73
CA ASP A 23 5.64 -21.40 -23.16
C ASP A 23 4.54 -21.91 -22.20
N GLY A 24 4.29 -21.16 -21.13
CA GLY A 24 3.19 -21.46 -20.18
C GLY A 24 3.45 -22.63 -19.23
N GLN A 25 4.62 -23.26 -19.29
CA GLN A 25 5.05 -24.30 -18.34
C GLN A 25 5.81 -23.73 -17.14
N ALA A 26 6.22 -22.46 -17.23
CA ALA A 26 6.99 -21.75 -16.22
C ALA A 26 6.17 -20.69 -15.47
N VAL A 27 6.60 -20.39 -14.25
CA VAL A 27 6.13 -19.22 -13.48
C VAL A 27 7.32 -18.48 -12.88
N TYR A 28 7.21 -17.17 -12.75
CA TYR A 28 8.21 -16.38 -12.04
C TYR A 28 8.13 -16.61 -10.53
N ILE A 29 9.30 -16.63 -9.87
CA ILE A 29 9.41 -16.67 -8.41
C ILE A 29 10.32 -15.54 -7.92
N ALA A 30 9.77 -14.72 -7.02
CA ALA A 30 10.51 -13.71 -6.26
C ALA A 30 10.78 -14.25 -4.84
N GLY A 31 10.13 -13.68 -3.82
CA GLY A 31 10.27 -14.13 -2.42
C GLY A 31 9.68 -15.51 -2.11
N GLY A 32 8.77 -16.01 -2.96
CA GLY A 32 8.20 -17.36 -2.83
C GLY A 32 7.19 -17.56 -1.69
N THR A 33 6.89 -16.54 -0.88
CA THR A 33 6.04 -16.66 0.32
C THR A 33 4.60 -17.05 0.02
N ASP A 34 4.09 -16.71 -1.15
CA ASP A 34 2.76 -17.11 -1.63
C ASP A 34 2.86 -18.31 -2.57
N LEU A 35 3.75 -18.23 -3.57
CA LEU A 35 3.90 -19.24 -4.61
C LEU A 35 4.26 -20.62 -4.05
N MET A 36 5.21 -20.70 -3.12
CA MET A 36 5.64 -21.97 -2.54
C MET A 36 4.53 -22.60 -1.69
N VAL A 37 3.68 -21.78 -1.05
CA VAL A 37 2.52 -22.26 -0.31
C VAL A 37 1.49 -22.87 -1.25
N LEU A 38 1.19 -22.21 -2.39
CA LEU A 38 0.30 -22.74 -3.41
C LEU A 38 0.81 -24.08 -3.99
N MET A 39 2.12 -24.18 -4.23
CA MET A 39 2.75 -25.42 -4.70
C MET A 39 2.70 -26.55 -3.65
N ARG A 40 2.94 -26.24 -2.37
CA ARG A 40 2.83 -27.21 -1.26
C ARG A 40 1.40 -27.71 -1.10
N GLN A 41 0.41 -26.83 -1.25
CA GLN A 41 -1.02 -27.16 -1.23
C GLN A 41 -1.51 -27.83 -2.53
N LYS A 42 -0.62 -28.10 -3.51
CA LYS A 42 -0.95 -28.67 -4.82
C LYS A 42 -1.96 -27.86 -5.64
N LYS A 43 -2.13 -26.57 -5.33
CA LYS A 43 -3.00 -25.65 -6.09
C LYS A 43 -2.34 -25.13 -7.36
N LEU A 44 -1.00 -25.18 -7.40
CA LEU A 44 -0.20 -24.84 -8.57
C LEU A 44 0.91 -25.88 -8.73
N SER A 45 1.24 -26.28 -9.95
CA SER A 45 2.28 -27.28 -10.23
C SER A 45 3.01 -26.95 -11.54
N PRO A 46 3.80 -25.86 -11.57
CA PRO A 46 4.55 -25.49 -12.76
C PRO A 46 5.65 -26.52 -13.02
N LYS A 47 6.03 -26.71 -14.28
CA LYS A 47 7.17 -27.57 -14.64
C LYS A 47 8.50 -26.84 -14.47
N ALA A 48 8.48 -25.50 -14.48
CA ALA A 48 9.66 -24.67 -14.31
C ALA A 48 9.38 -23.46 -13.42
N LEU A 49 10.39 -23.05 -12.65
CA LEU A 49 10.42 -21.80 -11.91
C LEU A 49 11.55 -20.92 -12.45
N ILE A 50 11.24 -19.66 -12.73
CA ILE A 50 12.23 -18.66 -13.15
C ILE A 50 12.46 -17.68 -12.01
N SER A 51 13.63 -17.77 -11.39
CA SER A 51 14.00 -16.97 -10.23
C SER A 51 14.32 -15.53 -10.62
N LEU A 52 13.56 -14.58 -10.07
CA LEU A 52 13.81 -13.15 -10.22
C LEU A 52 14.86 -12.62 -9.23
N ARG A 53 15.21 -13.41 -8.20
CA ARG A 53 16.06 -12.99 -7.07
C ARG A 53 17.47 -12.50 -7.48
N ASN A 54 18.01 -12.99 -8.59
CA ASN A 54 19.37 -12.67 -9.02
C ASN A 54 19.44 -11.41 -9.91
N ILE A 55 18.30 -10.87 -10.33
CA ILE A 55 18.22 -9.74 -11.25
C ILE A 55 18.33 -8.45 -10.44
N LYS A 56 19.54 -7.88 -10.36
CA LYS A 56 19.84 -6.70 -9.53
C LYS A 56 18.97 -5.48 -9.90
N GLU A 57 18.59 -5.37 -11.16
CA GLU A 57 17.72 -4.30 -11.69
C GLU A 57 16.34 -4.25 -11.01
N LEU A 58 15.88 -5.36 -10.42
CA LEU A 58 14.62 -5.44 -9.69
C LEU A 58 14.75 -5.00 -8.23
N SER A 59 15.95 -4.95 -7.68
CA SER A 59 16.18 -4.60 -6.27
C SER A 59 16.73 -3.17 -6.10
N HIS A 60 16.62 -2.34 -7.13
CA HIS A 60 17.06 -0.94 -7.10
C HIS A 60 16.14 -0.06 -6.23
N ARG A 61 16.74 0.90 -5.51
CA ARG A 61 16.05 1.90 -4.70
C ARG A 61 16.79 3.23 -4.83
N ASP A 62 16.09 4.28 -5.20
CA ASP A 62 16.54 5.69 -5.12
C ASP A 62 15.48 6.51 -4.39
N GLU A 63 15.38 7.84 -4.52
CA GLU A 63 14.37 8.61 -3.77
C GLU A 63 12.93 8.30 -4.25
N MET A 64 12.71 8.20 -5.56
CA MET A 64 11.39 8.10 -6.20
C MET A 64 11.05 6.69 -6.70
N THR A 65 12.03 5.81 -6.78
CA THR A 65 11.88 4.48 -7.37
C THR A 65 11.96 3.42 -6.30
N ILE A 66 11.03 2.46 -6.32
CA ILE A 66 11.10 1.24 -5.49
C ILE A 66 11.08 0.03 -6.42
N GLY A 67 12.20 -0.69 -6.51
CA GLY A 67 12.30 -1.92 -7.28
C GLY A 67 11.32 -3.00 -6.82
N ALA A 68 10.74 -3.75 -7.76
CA ALA A 68 9.76 -4.79 -7.47
C ALA A 68 10.33 -5.97 -6.65
N GLY A 69 11.64 -6.16 -6.71
CA GLY A 69 12.43 -7.12 -5.95
C GLY A 69 12.88 -6.62 -4.58
N VAL A 70 12.62 -5.37 -4.21
CA VAL A 70 12.90 -4.86 -2.86
C VAL A 70 12.00 -5.59 -1.86
N THR A 71 12.60 -6.10 -0.78
CA THR A 71 11.89 -6.82 0.27
C THR A 71 11.15 -5.88 1.21
N HIS A 72 10.07 -6.36 1.84
CA HIS A 72 9.38 -5.58 2.85
C HIS A 72 10.27 -5.24 4.06
N GLY A 73 11.28 -6.07 4.36
CA GLY A 73 12.25 -5.82 5.42
C GLY A 73 13.22 -4.69 5.08
N GLU A 74 13.59 -4.53 3.81
CA GLU A 74 14.35 -3.37 3.33
C GLU A 74 13.50 -2.10 3.39
N ILE A 75 12.24 -2.16 2.94
CA ILE A 75 11.29 -1.03 3.02
C ILE A 75 11.09 -0.57 4.47
N GLN A 76 11.01 -1.52 5.41
CA GLN A 76 10.84 -1.22 6.83
C GLN A 76 12.03 -0.42 7.41
N LYS A 77 13.23 -0.58 6.87
CA LYS A 77 14.46 0.06 7.37
C LYS A 77 14.85 1.33 6.59
N ASP A 78 14.13 1.64 5.52
CA ASP A 78 14.44 2.76 4.65
C ASP A 78 13.93 4.08 5.28
N GLU A 79 14.87 4.93 5.69
CA GLU A 79 14.56 6.22 6.34
C GLU A 79 13.85 7.21 5.40
N ILE A 80 14.06 7.12 4.08
CA ILE A 80 13.35 7.95 3.10
C ILE A 80 11.89 7.50 3.05
N ILE A 81 11.64 6.19 2.99
CA ILE A 81 10.26 5.64 3.02
C ILE A 81 9.57 6.01 4.33
N LYS A 82 10.26 5.85 5.46
CA LYS A 82 9.72 6.19 6.78
C LYS A 82 9.28 7.66 6.87
N LYS A 83 10.07 8.58 6.30
CA LYS A 83 9.78 10.02 6.32
C LYS A 83 8.77 10.46 5.24
N ARG A 84 9.01 10.09 3.98
CA ARG A 84 8.26 10.61 2.82
C ARG A 84 7.07 9.74 2.40
N PHE A 85 7.13 8.43 2.67
CA PHE A 85 6.14 7.44 2.23
C PHE A 85 5.58 6.66 3.43
N SER A 86 5.22 7.39 4.48
CA SER A 86 4.96 6.85 5.81
C SER A 86 3.77 5.88 5.88
N ALA A 87 2.78 5.97 4.99
CA ALA A 87 1.75 4.94 4.82
C ALA A 87 2.32 3.58 4.37
N LEU A 88 3.35 3.58 3.51
CA LEU A 88 4.01 2.35 3.07
C LEU A 88 4.83 1.73 4.22
N HIS A 89 5.50 2.58 5.01
CA HIS A 89 6.20 2.15 6.23
C HIS A 89 5.23 1.51 7.25
N ASP A 90 4.09 2.15 7.53
CA ASP A 90 3.04 1.62 8.42
C ASP A 90 2.59 0.21 7.99
N ALA A 91 2.39 0.02 6.68
CA ALA A 91 1.95 -1.26 6.13
C ALA A 91 3.00 -2.36 6.34
N VAL A 92 4.27 -2.10 6.04
CA VAL A 92 5.31 -3.13 6.19
C VAL A 92 5.63 -3.44 7.65
N CYS A 93 5.48 -2.50 8.58
CA CYS A 93 5.68 -2.79 10.01
C CYS A 93 4.74 -3.89 10.54
N HIS A 94 3.54 -4.00 9.95
CA HIS A 94 2.50 -4.96 10.35
C HIS A 94 2.29 -6.10 9.33
N LEU A 95 3.16 -6.19 8.31
CA LEU A 95 3.09 -7.20 7.27
C LEU A 95 3.78 -8.48 7.73
N GLY A 96 3.00 -9.55 7.90
CA GLY A 96 3.53 -10.87 8.24
C GLY A 96 4.45 -10.86 9.46
N SER A 97 5.47 -11.72 9.44
CA SER A 97 6.55 -11.73 10.42
C SER A 97 7.82 -11.16 9.81
N THR A 98 8.81 -10.89 10.66
CA THR A 98 10.17 -10.54 10.22
C THR A 98 10.72 -11.54 9.19
N GLN A 99 10.48 -12.85 9.38
CA GLN A 99 10.92 -13.88 8.42
C GLN A 99 10.26 -13.71 7.06
N ILE A 100 8.95 -13.41 7.02
CA ILE A 100 8.24 -13.14 5.77
C ILE A 100 8.79 -11.86 5.15
N ARG A 101 8.97 -10.79 5.91
CA ARG A 101 9.45 -9.50 5.39
C ARG A 101 10.85 -9.55 4.81
N ASN A 102 11.72 -10.41 5.35
CA ASN A 102 13.09 -10.57 4.86
C ASN A 102 13.19 -11.27 3.50
N VAL A 103 12.10 -11.86 2.99
CA VAL A 103 12.12 -12.56 1.70
C VAL A 103 11.00 -12.11 0.75
N ALA A 104 9.83 -11.75 1.27
CA ALA A 104 8.70 -11.27 0.47
C ALA A 104 9.02 -9.89 -0.12
N THR A 105 8.77 -9.74 -1.42
CA THR A 105 9.05 -8.51 -2.16
C THR A 105 7.78 -7.71 -2.39
N ILE A 106 7.91 -6.39 -2.48
CA ILE A 106 6.79 -5.50 -2.77
C ILE A 106 6.13 -5.84 -4.12
N GLY A 107 6.93 -6.15 -5.14
CA GLY A 107 6.41 -6.61 -6.44
C GLY A 107 5.66 -7.93 -6.33
N GLY A 108 6.13 -8.87 -5.51
CA GLY A 108 5.43 -10.13 -5.26
C GLY A 108 4.07 -9.90 -4.58
N ASN A 109 4.00 -9.00 -3.59
CA ASN A 109 2.77 -8.63 -2.90
C ASN A 109 1.72 -8.06 -3.87
N ILE A 110 2.15 -7.17 -4.77
CA ILE A 110 1.28 -6.48 -5.72
C ILE A 110 0.89 -7.39 -6.89
N CYS A 111 1.82 -8.18 -7.44
CA CYS A 111 1.53 -9.13 -8.52
C CYS A 111 0.61 -10.27 -8.08
N ASN A 112 0.64 -10.66 -6.79
CA ASN A 112 -0.31 -11.63 -6.24
C ASN A 112 -1.74 -11.08 -6.23
N ALA A 113 -1.92 -9.75 -6.27
CA ALA A 113 -3.22 -9.07 -6.34
C ALA A 113 -4.26 -9.57 -5.34
N ALA A 114 -3.81 -9.95 -4.15
CA ALA A 114 -4.72 -10.29 -3.07
C ALA A 114 -5.49 -9.02 -2.64
N PRO A 115 -6.82 -9.09 -2.45
CA PRO A 115 -7.60 -7.94 -1.94
C PRO A 115 -7.13 -7.43 -0.58
N SER A 116 -6.37 -8.26 0.15
CA SER A 116 -5.77 -8.02 1.45
C SER A 116 -4.27 -7.68 1.38
N ALA A 117 -3.73 -7.34 0.21
CA ALA A 117 -2.33 -6.98 0.06
C ALA A 117 -2.03 -5.68 0.81
N ASP A 118 -1.22 -5.77 1.87
CA ASP A 118 -0.96 -4.65 2.79
C ASP A 118 -0.33 -3.43 2.09
N THR A 119 0.51 -3.64 1.06
CA THR A 119 1.18 -2.51 0.37
C THR A 119 0.37 -1.91 -0.78
N ALA A 120 -0.78 -2.50 -1.16
CA ALA A 120 -1.58 -2.01 -2.27
C ALA A 120 -2.25 -0.66 -1.97
N CYS A 121 -2.88 -0.50 -0.80
CA CYS A 121 -3.53 0.75 -0.42
C CYS A 121 -2.52 1.91 -0.25
N PRO A 122 -1.36 1.72 0.41
CA PRO A 122 -0.30 2.72 0.43
C PRO A 122 0.14 3.16 -0.97
N LEU A 123 0.41 2.22 -1.88
CA LEU A 123 0.83 2.59 -3.25
C LEU A 123 -0.28 3.37 -4.00
N LEU A 124 -1.55 3.03 -3.78
CA LEU A 124 -2.69 3.76 -4.34
C LEU A 124 -2.75 5.21 -3.87
N VAL A 125 -2.59 5.47 -2.56
CA VAL A 125 -2.64 6.86 -2.05
C VAL A 125 -1.39 7.66 -2.36
N LEU A 126 -0.28 6.98 -2.65
CA LEU A 126 0.97 7.60 -3.10
C LEU A 126 0.99 7.84 -4.62
N ASP A 127 -0.12 7.61 -5.34
CA ASP A 127 -0.22 7.78 -6.81
C ASP A 127 0.93 7.05 -7.56
N ALA A 128 1.34 5.89 -7.07
CA ALA A 128 2.45 5.13 -7.63
C ALA A 128 2.15 4.65 -9.06
N LYS A 129 3.19 4.54 -9.88
CA LYS A 129 3.12 3.99 -11.23
C LYS A 129 4.00 2.76 -11.35
N ALA A 130 3.41 1.65 -11.77
CA ALA A 130 4.08 0.39 -12.01
C ALA A 130 4.76 0.39 -13.38
N VAL A 131 6.07 0.16 -13.40
CA VAL A 131 6.83 -0.04 -14.63
C VAL A 131 6.87 -1.53 -14.93
N VAL A 132 6.33 -1.90 -16.10
CA VAL A 132 6.22 -3.26 -16.57
C VAL A 132 7.15 -3.46 -17.76
N VAL A 133 7.84 -4.60 -17.80
CA VAL A 133 8.74 -4.99 -18.89
C VAL A 133 8.36 -6.37 -19.40
N GLY A 134 8.16 -6.50 -20.71
CA GLY A 134 7.91 -7.77 -21.38
C GLY A 134 8.64 -7.82 -22.73
N ALA A 135 8.28 -8.80 -23.55
CA ALA A 135 8.89 -8.98 -24.88
C ALA A 135 8.62 -7.80 -25.82
N ALA A 136 7.48 -7.13 -25.68
CA ALA A 136 7.10 -5.95 -26.46
C ALA A 136 7.78 -4.65 -25.97
N GLY A 137 8.62 -4.73 -24.93
CA GLY A 137 9.33 -3.57 -24.36
C GLY A 137 8.83 -3.17 -22.98
N LYS A 138 8.91 -1.87 -22.69
CA LYS A 138 8.59 -1.28 -21.39
C LYS A 138 7.36 -0.39 -21.48
N ARG A 139 6.46 -0.51 -20.50
CA ARG A 139 5.30 0.39 -20.32
C ARG A 139 5.14 0.80 -18.86
N GLU A 140 4.41 1.89 -18.63
CA GLU A 140 4.07 2.39 -17.30
C GLU A 140 2.55 2.31 -17.11
N VAL A 141 2.12 1.85 -15.94
CA VAL A 141 0.71 1.67 -15.59
C VAL A 141 0.44 2.36 -14.25
N PRO A 142 -0.56 3.26 -14.13
CA PRO A 142 -1.01 3.75 -12.85
C PRO A 142 -1.42 2.59 -11.94
N ILE A 143 -1.05 2.62 -10.66
CA ILE A 143 -1.38 1.52 -9.75
C ILE A 143 -2.90 1.32 -9.55
N ASP A 144 -3.69 2.38 -9.75
CA ASP A 144 -5.17 2.35 -9.74
C ASP A 144 -5.75 1.44 -10.84
N ASP A 145 -5.03 1.34 -11.96
CA ASP A 145 -5.41 0.53 -13.12
C ASP A 145 -4.77 -0.86 -13.09
N PHE A 146 -3.80 -1.10 -12.18
CA PHE A 146 -3.02 -2.34 -12.18
C PHE A 146 -3.84 -3.58 -11.76
N PHE A 147 -4.83 -3.40 -10.89
CA PHE A 147 -5.68 -4.48 -10.38
C PHE A 147 -6.97 -4.59 -11.19
N VAL A 148 -7.17 -5.71 -11.89
CA VAL A 148 -8.38 -5.96 -12.70
C VAL A 148 -9.36 -6.95 -12.05
N GLY A 149 -8.96 -7.57 -10.95
CA GLY A 149 -9.82 -8.48 -10.18
C GLY A 149 -9.08 -9.18 -9.04
N PRO A 150 -9.77 -10.04 -8.26
CA PRO A 150 -9.14 -10.77 -7.17
C PRO A 150 -8.09 -11.74 -7.70
N GLY A 151 -6.83 -11.54 -7.29
CA GLY A 151 -5.70 -12.34 -7.77
C GLY A 151 -5.35 -12.12 -9.25
N LYS A 152 -5.82 -11.01 -9.85
CA LYS A 152 -5.59 -10.69 -11.27
C LYS A 152 -5.06 -9.28 -11.44
N THR A 153 -4.03 -9.14 -12.26
CA THR A 153 -3.41 -7.87 -12.64
C THR A 153 -3.55 -7.62 -14.14
N VAL A 154 -3.14 -6.44 -14.58
CA VAL A 154 -2.99 -6.10 -16.02
C VAL A 154 -1.77 -6.74 -16.68
N LEU A 155 -0.97 -7.52 -15.94
CA LEU A 155 0.24 -8.13 -16.51
C LEU A 155 -0.15 -9.21 -17.53
N GLU A 156 0.40 -9.08 -18.72
CA GLU A 156 0.30 -10.08 -19.77
C GLU A 156 1.30 -11.23 -19.53
N LYS A 157 1.13 -12.32 -20.29
CA LYS A 157 1.96 -13.51 -20.16
C LYS A 157 3.44 -13.16 -20.40
N GLY A 158 4.26 -13.37 -19.39
CA GLY A 158 5.71 -13.13 -19.44
C GLY A 158 6.14 -11.69 -19.21
N GLU A 159 5.22 -10.79 -18.87
CA GLU A 159 5.59 -9.49 -18.33
C GLU A 159 6.10 -9.60 -16.89
N ILE A 160 7.07 -8.75 -16.56
CA ILE A 160 7.67 -8.59 -15.25
C ILE A 160 7.39 -7.18 -14.77
N LEU A 161 6.83 -7.05 -13.57
CA LEU A 161 6.83 -5.79 -12.84
C LEU A 161 8.27 -5.47 -12.41
N LYS A 162 8.83 -4.39 -12.96
CA LYS A 162 10.22 -3.98 -12.70
C LYS A 162 10.35 -3.14 -11.44
N GLN A 163 9.57 -2.08 -11.34
CA GLN A 163 9.67 -1.08 -10.27
C GLN A 163 8.37 -0.29 -10.13
N PHE A 164 8.26 0.45 -9.03
CA PHE A 164 7.27 1.50 -8.82
C PHE A 164 7.96 2.86 -8.87
N ASN A 165 7.40 3.78 -9.65
CA ASN A 165 7.75 5.19 -9.62
C ASN A 165 6.74 5.91 -8.72
N VAL A 166 7.21 6.57 -7.66
CA VAL A 166 6.40 7.26 -6.67
C VAL A 166 6.72 8.75 -6.70
N PRO A 167 5.71 9.63 -6.90
CA PRO A 167 5.89 11.07 -6.78
C PRO A 167 6.44 11.49 -5.42
N VAL A 168 7.28 12.52 -5.39
CA VAL A 168 7.66 13.19 -4.14
C VAL A 168 6.62 14.25 -3.82
N PHE A 169 6.12 14.23 -2.60
CA PHE A 169 5.19 15.24 -2.09
C PHE A 169 5.95 16.27 -1.23
N GLY A 170 5.42 17.49 -1.19
CA GLY A 170 5.98 18.57 -0.36
C GLY A 170 5.78 18.33 1.15
N GLU A 171 6.41 19.17 1.97
CA GLU A 171 6.44 19.03 3.44
C GLU A 171 5.05 19.10 4.11
N ASN A 172 4.07 19.72 3.45
CA ASN A 172 2.68 19.79 3.94
C ASN A 172 1.85 18.55 3.58
N THR A 173 2.50 17.43 3.26
CA THR A 173 1.83 16.18 2.90
C THR A 173 2.15 15.08 3.89
N GLY A 174 1.11 14.52 4.48
CA GLY A 174 1.19 13.37 5.37
C GLY A 174 0.44 12.19 4.77
N SER A 175 0.89 10.98 5.09
CA SER A 175 0.19 9.76 4.71
C SER A 175 0.17 8.79 5.88
N ALA A 176 -0.85 7.94 5.98
CA ALA A 176 -0.93 6.91 7.00
C ALA A 176 -1.63 5.65 6.49
N TYR A 177 -1.27 4.50 7.05
CA TYR A 177 -2.00 3.26 6.83
C TYR A 177 -2.39 2.64 8.17
N ILE A 178 -3.63 2.15 8.25
CA ILE A 178 -4.15 1.43 9.40
C ILE A 178 -4.58 0.05 8.93
N LYS A 179 -3.93 -0.96 9.54
CA LYS A 179 -4.25 -2.36 9.34
C LYS A 179 -5.16 -2.83 10.47
N HIS A 180 -6.43 -3.08 10.18
CA HIS A 180 -7.38 -3.60 11.18
C HIS A 180 -7.37 -5.13 11.17
N THR A 181 -7.02 -5.77 12.29
CA THR A 181 -6.84 -7.22 12.41
C THR A 181 -7.47 -7.75 13.70
N ARG A 182 -7.63 -9.08 13.81
CA ARG A 182 -8.11 -9.72 15.05
C ARG A 182 -7.01 -9.89 16.10
N ARG A 183 -5.75 -9.81 15.67
CA ARG A 183 -4.55 -9.96 16.51
C ARG A 183 -3.44 -9.04 16.01
N ALA A 184 -2.55 -8.65 16.92
CA ALA A 184 -1.51 -7.65 16.67
C ALA A 184 -0.48 -8.03 15.59
N ALA A 185 -0.27 -9.32 15.33
CA ALA A 185 0.71 -9.79 14.34
C ALA A 185 0.23 -11.03 13.57
N MET A 186 0.85 -11.29 12.42
CA MET A 186 0.65 -12.51 11.61
C MET A 186 -0.79 -12.72 11.14
N ASP A 187 -1.60 -11.68 10.98
CA ASP A 187 -2.96 -11.80 10.47
C ASP A 187 -3.15 -11.10 9.13
N LEU A 188 -4.08 -11.62 8.33
CA LEU A 188 -4.58 -10.90 7.17
C LEU A 188 -5.55 -9.81 7.66
N PRO A 189 -5.53 -8.62 7.05
CA PRO A 189 -6.43 -7.54 7.45
C PRO A 189 -7.89 -7.96 7.34
N ILE A 190 -8.69 -7.58 8.34
CA ILE A 190 -10.15 -7.44 8.19
C ILE A 190 -10.43 -6.28 7.24
N LEU A 191 -9.66 -5.19 7.40
CA LEU A 191 -9.64 -3.98 6.59
C LEU A 191 -8.23 -3.39 6.55
N GLY A 192 -7.89 -2.71 5.46
CA GLY A 192 -6.73 -1.82 5.38
C GLY A 192 -7.16 -0.47 4.85
N ILE A 193 -6.87 0.62 5.55
CA ILE A 193 -7.20 1.99 5.12
C ILE A 193 -5.92 2.77 5.00
N ALA A 194 -5.65 3.33 3.82
CA ALA A 194 -4.58 4.28 3.61
C ALA A 194 -5.17 5.65 3.29
N VAL A 195 -4.54 6.70 3.81
CA VAL A 195 -4.85 8.10 3.45
C VAL A 195 -3.55 8.81 3.13
N ARG A 196 -3.56 9.69 2.13
CA ARG A 196 -2.57 10.74 1.93
C ARG A 196 -3.30 12.06 1.82
N ILE A 197 -2.88 13.07 2.57
CA ILE A 197 -3.50 14.39 2.55
C ILE A 197 -2.43 15.47 2.44
N THR A 198 -2.71 16.47 1.63
CA THR A 198 -1.92 17.70 1.48
C THR A 198 -2.78 18.87 1.94
N VAL A 199 -2.22 19.75 2.76
CA VAL A 199 -2.92 20.90 3.33
C VAL A 199 -2.26 22.21 2.92
N ASN A 200 -3.05 23.29 2.90
CA ASN A 200 -2.52 24.63 2.66
C ASN A 200 -1.53 25.04 3.75
N LYS A 201 -0.48 25.74 3.34
CA LYS A 201 0.54 26.25 4.24
C LYS A 201 -0.02 27.41 5.08
N SER A 202 -0.22 27.20 6.36
CA SER A 202 -0.23 28.27 7.38
C SER A 202 0.64 27.77 8.52
N ASP A 203 1.81 28.37 8.77
CA ASP A 203 2.78 28.06 9.85
C ASP A 203 2.38 26.93 10.85
N LEU A 204 2.28 25.68 10.37
CA LEU A 204 1.80 24.51 11.14
C LEU A 204 2.86 24.02 12.13
N ARG A 205 3.89 24.84 12.37
CA ARG A 205 4.81 24.62 13.49
C ARG A 205 4.03 25.06 14.71
N CYS A 206 3.46 24.08 15.41
CA CYS A 206 2.87 24.30 16.73
C CYS A 206 3.77 25.24 17.53
N LYS A 207 3.33 26.51 17.66
CA LYS A 207 4.05 27.53 18.41
C LYS A 207 4.02 27.25 19.91
N ASP A 208 3.19 26.30 20.33
CA ASP A 208 2.96 25.99 21.73
C ASP A 208 3.46 24.59 22.12
N MET A 209 4.16 24.56 23.26
CA MET A 209 4.60 23.38 23.99
C MET A 209 3.44 22.39 24.31
N LEU A 210 2.18 22.87 24.26
CA LEU A 210 0.94 22.12 24.50
C LEU A 210 0.56 21.18 23.34
N CYS A 211 1.04 21.43 22.13
CA CYS A 211 0.81 20.52 21.01
C CYS A 211 1.55 19.19 21.15
N SER A 212 2.50 19.01 22.07
CA SER A 212 3.27 17.76 22.18
C SER A 212 2.45 16.59 22.76
N THR A 213 1.38 16.88 23.51
CA THR A 213 0.62 15.86 24.28
C THR A 213 -0.84 15.71 23.86
N ALA A 214 -1.42 16.70 23.17
CA ALA A 214 -2.84 16.68 22.78
C ALA A 214 -3.16 15.58 21.73
N PRO A 215 -4.33 14.91 21.82
CA PRO A 215 -4.87 14.06 20.75
C PRO A 215 -5.05 14.83 19.44
N ALA A 216 -4.91 14.14 18.30
CA ALA A 216 -5.07 14.78 16.99
C ALA A 216 -6.43 15.46 16.79
N SER A 217 -7.50 14.96 17.42
CA SER A 217 -8.82 15.61 17.40
C SER A 217 -8.82 16.97 18.08
N GLU A 218 -8.03 17.15 19.15
CA GLU A 218 -7.86 18.45 19.78
C GLU A 218 -6.98 19.38 18.93
N ILE A 219 -6.01 18.83 18.17
CA ILE A 219 -5.21 19.60 17.22
C ILE A 219 -6.12 20.37 16.24
N LEU A 220 -7.20 19.77 15.73
CA LEU A 220 -8.18 20.48 14.88
C LEU A 220 -8.88 21.63 15.63
N SER A 221 -9.16 21.47 16.92
CA SER A 221 -9.78 22.54 17.73
C SER A 221 -8.82 23.69 18.05
N TYR A 222 -7.50 23.41 18.16
CA TYR A 222 -6.47 24.43 18.37
C TYR A 222 -6.24 25.32 17.14
N PHE A 223 -6.64 24.87 15.95
CA PHE A 223 -6.50 25.67 14.73
C PHE A 223 -7.59 26.74 14.56
N GLY A 224 -8.66 26.76 15.36
CA GLY A 224 -9.68 27.82 15.32
C GLY A 224 -10.18 28.14 13.89
N ASP A 225 -10.61 29.39 13.65
CA ASP A 225 -11.00 29.90 12.32
C ASP A 225 -9.80 30.09 11.34
N GLU A 226 -8.60 29.55 11.64
CA GLU A 226 -7.54 29.41 10.64
C GLU A 226 -7.80 28.16 9.80
N ASP A 227 -8.46 28.36 8.66
CA ASP A 227 -8.95 27.34 7.73
C ASP A 227 -7.85 26.38 7.23
N LEU A 228 -7.59 25.29 7.97
CA LEU A 228 -6.81 24.15 7.47
C LEU A 228 -7.54 23.54 6.29
N LYS A 229 -7.14 23.91 5.09
CA LYS A 229 -7.77 23.55 3.82
C LYS A 229 -7.07 22.33 3.24
N CYS A 230 -7.86 21.35 2.83
CA CYS A 230 -7.35 20.21 2.07
C CYS A 230 -7.04 20.65 0.64
N GLU A 231 -5.77 20.66 0.24
CA GLU A 231 -5.35 20.92 -1.15
C GLU A 231 -5.50 19.68 -2.01
N ASP A 232 -5.10 18.52 -1.48
CA ASP A 232 -5.32 17.23 -2.14
C ASP A 232 -5.49 16.11 -1.12
N ILE A 233 -6.22 15.07 -1.50
CA ILE A 233 -6.44 13.89 -0.67
C ILE A 233 -6.57 12.63 -1.54
N ARG A 234 -6.08 11.52 -0.99
CA ARG A 234 -6.27 10.17 -1.50
C ARG A 234 -6.73 9.27 -0.36
N ILE A 235 -7.74 8.44 -0.61
CA ILE A 235 -8.29 7.49 0.37
C ILE A 235 -8.39 6.14 -0.32
N ALA A 236 -7.54 5.18 0.07
CA ALA A 236 -7.56 3.83 -0.46
C ALA A 236 -7.97 2.81 0.61
N MET A 237 -8.71 1.80 0.18
CA MET A 237 -9.34 0.81 1.06
C MET A 237 -9.15 -0.60 0.51
N GLY A 238 -8.69 -1.50 1.39
CA GLY A 238 -8.47 -2.92 1.12
C GLY A 238 -9.48 -3.80 1.84
N VAL A 239 -9.75 -4.98 1.29
CA VAL A 239 -10.72 -5.96 1.83
C VAL A 239 -12.17 -5.45 1.87
N VAL A 240 -12.45 -4.36 1.17
CA VAL A 240 -13.79 -3.74 1.06
C VAL A 240 -14.42 -3.87 -0.33
N ALA A 241 -13.73 -4.53 -1.25
CA ALA A 241 -14.18 -4.79 -2.62
C ALA A 241 -13.37 -5.98 -3.18
N PRO A 242 -13.70 -6.51 -4.38
CA PRO A 242 -12.93 -7.58 -5.01
C PRO A 242 -11.46 -7.23 -5.31
N ARG A 243 -11.10 -5.94 -5.30
CA ARG A 243 -9.75 -5.40 -5.40
C ARG A 243 -9.60 -4.21 -4.44
N PRO A 244 -8.38 -3.79 -4.09
CA PRO A 244 -8.17 -2.50 -3.43
C PRO A 244 -8.78 -1.36 -4.28
N ILE A 245 -9.45 -0.41 -3.64
CA ILE A 245 -10.14 0.70 -4.33
C ILE A 245 -9.80 2.05 -3.70
N ARG A 246 -9.95 3.12 -4.48
CA ARG A 246 -9.99 4.49 -3.98
C ARG A 246 -11.43 4.96 -3.75
N ALA A 247 -11.67 5.66 -2.65
CA ALA A 247 -12.94 6.32 -2.35
C ALA A 247 -12.98 7.70 -3.05
N LYS A 248 -13.13 7.70 -4.38
CA LYS A 248 -12.98 8.90 -5.20
C LYS A 248 -14.03 9.96 -4.88
N LYS A 249 -15.27 9.56 -4.56
CA LYS A 249 -16.31 10.51 -4.15
C LYS A 249 -15.98 11.16 -2.82
N ALA A 250 -15.44 10.39 -1.87
CA ALA A 250 -14.98 10.93 -0.60
C ALA A 250 -13.79 11.88 -0.76
N GLU A 251 -12.85 11.58 -1.66
CA GLU A 251 -11.73 12.45 -2.00
C GLU A 251 -12.21 13.79 -2.59
N ASP A 252 -13.10 13.74 -3.58
CA ASP A 252 -13.66 14.93 -4.22
C ASP A 252 -14.50 15.77 -3.26
N GLU A 253 -15.14 15.15 -2.26
CA GLU A 253 -15.91 15.85 -1.24
C GLU A 253 -15.03 16.71 -0.33
N LEU A 254 -13.81 16.32 0.02
CA LEU A 254 -12.94 17.10 0.91
C LEU A 254 -11.99 18.04 0.15
N ARG A 255 -11.63 17.73 -1.10
CA ARG A 255 -10.67 18.53 -1.87
C ARG A 255 -11.13 19.99 -1.97
N GLY A 256 -10.26 20.91 -1.57
CA GLY A 256 -10.51 22.34 -1.57
C GLY A 256 -11.39 22.85 -0.42
N LYS A 257 -11.82 21.99 0.53
CA LYS A 257 -12.63 22.37 1.69
C LYS A 257 -11.79 22.44 2.97
N ILE A 258 -12.36 23.11 3.97
CA ILE A 258 -11.80 23.19 5.32
C ILE A 258 -11.96 21.84 6.01
N ILE A 259 -10.91 21.40 6.69
CA ILE A 259 -10.90 20.16 7.45
C ILE A 259 -11.48 20.43 8.84
N THR A 260 -12.65 19.87 9.10
CA THR A 260 -13.36 19.89 10.39
C THR A 260 -13.83 18.48 10.76
N ASP A 261 -14.20 18.25 12.02
CA ASP A 261 -14.78 16.97 12.45
C ASP A 261 -16.02 16.59 11.62
N LYS A 262 -16.84 17.58 11.26
CA LYS A 262 -18.04 17.38 10.43
C LYS A 262 -17.67 16.92 9.02
N THR A 263 -16.69 17.57 8.37
CA THR A 263 -16.27 17.18 7.02
C THR A 263 -15.56 15.84 7.02
N VAL A 264 -14.75 15.55 8.04
CA VAL A 264 -14.05 14.26 8.21
C VAL A 264 -15.06 13.12 8.44
N THR A 265 -16.09 13.35 9.26
CA THR A 265 -17.20 12.40 9.45
C THR A 265 -17.94 12.17 8.12
N ARG A 266 -18.23 13.25 7.38
CA ARG A 266 -18.93 13.18 6.10
C ARG A 266 -18.18 12.35 5.05
N ILE A 267 -16.89 12.58 4.86
CA ILE A 267 -16.12 11.79 3.89
C ILE A 267 -15.99 10.33 4.29
N ALA A 268 -15.99 10.04 5.60
CA ALA A 268 -15.95 8.68 6.10
C ALA A 268 -17.26 7.92 5.82
N GLU A 269 -18.41 8.59 5.91
CA GLU A 269 -19.70 8.05 5.47
C GLU A 269 -19.71 7.76 3.95
N ILE A 270 -19.20 8.70 3.15
CA ILE A 270 -19.12 8.53 1.69
C ILE A 270 -18.20 7.37 1.34
N ALA A 271 -17.01 7.28 1.95
CA ALA A 271 -16.08 6.18 1.73
C ALA A 271 -16.71 4.82 2.10
N ALA A 272 -17.48 4.75 3.18
CA ALA A 272 -18.23 3.56 3.54
C ALA A 272 -19.32 3.21 2.49
N SER A 273 -19.97 4.21 1.90
CA SER A 273 -20.96 3.99 0.82
C SER A 273 -20.33 3.51 -0.50
N GLU A 274 -19.05 3.85 -0.76
CA GLU A 274 -18.29 3.38 -1.92
C GLU A 274 -17.75 1.94 -1.72
N SER A 275 -17.85 1.40 -0.51
CA SER A 275 -17.40 0.05 -0.18
C SER A 275 -18.45 -1.02 -0.56
N SER A 276 -17.97 -2.17 -1.03
CA SER A 276 -18.79 -3.34 -1.35
C SER A 276 -18.22 -4.63 -0.71
N PRO A 277 -18.05 -4.69 0.62
CA PRO A 277 -17.47 -5.85 1.29
C PRO A 277 -18.41 -7.06 1.21
N ARG A 278 -17.81 -8.26 1.15
CA ARG A 278 -18.51 -9.54 1.30
C ARG A 278 -18.42 -10.05 2.74
N ASP A 279 -19.22 -11.04 3.10
CA ASP A 279 -19.03 -11.77 4.36
C ASP A 279 -17.83 -12.73 4.28
N SER A 280 -17.23 -13.03 5.42
CA SER A 280 -16.12 -13.97 5.52
C SER A 280 -15.91 -14.44 6.96
N VAL A 281 -15.09 -15.48 7.13
CA VAL A 281 -14.60 -15.94 8.45
C VAL A 281 -13.84 -14.88 9.27
N ARG A 282 -13.49 -13.73 8.68
CA ARG A 282 -12.76 -12.64 9.34
C ARG A 282 -13.65 -11.48 9.78
N GLY A 283 -14.90 -11.47 9.34
CA GLY A 283 -15.83 -10.37 9.56
C GLY A 283 -16.89 -10.32 8.48
N GLU A 284 -18.07 -9.87 8.91
CA GLU A 284 -19.24 -9.64 8.07
C GLU A 284 -19.15 -8.29 7.34
N ALA A 285 -19.90 -8.17 6.25
CA ALA A 285 -19.91 -7.01 5.38
C ALA A 285 -20.38 -5.75 6.12
N TRP A 286 -21.43 -5.85 6.95
CA TRP A 286 -21.93 -4.70 7.71
C TRP A 286 -20.86 -4.15 8.65
N TYR A 287 -20.14 -5.03 9.37
CA TYR A 287 -19.09 -4.64 10.30
C TYR A 287 -17.96 -3.93 9.57
N ARG A 288 -17.57 -4.44 8.40
CA ARG A 288 -16.57 -3.78 7.55
C ARG A 288 -17.01 -2.37 7.15
N ARG A 289 -18.27 -2.16 6.73
CA ARG A 289 -18.78 -0.84 6.35
C ARG A 289 -18.75 0.14 7.52
N GLU A 290 -19.16 -0.28 8.72
CA GLU A 290 -19.09 0.57 9.91
C GLU A 290 -17.65 0.90 10.29
N MET A 291 -16.75 -0.08 10.23
CA MET A 291 -15.34 0.15 10.52
C MET A 291 -14.64 1.03 9.48
N VAL A 292 -15.08 1.06 8.22
CA VAL A 292 -14.57 2.03 7.23
C VAL A 292 -14.80 3.46 7.73
N LYS A 293 -15.98 3.77 8.27
CA LYS A 293 -16.28 5.11 8.80
C LYS A 293 -15.28 5.50 9.89
N VAL A 294 -15.02 4.59 10.82
CA VAL A 294 -14.12 4.84 11.96
C VAL A 294 -12.65 4.98 11.50
N LEU A 295 -12.19 4.06 10.65
CA LEU A 295 -10.79 3.96 10.25
C LEU A 295 -10.38 5.05 9.26
N VAL A 296 -11.29 5.52 8.40
CA VAL A 296 -11.02 6.66 7.51
C VAL A 296 -10.75 7.92 8.33
N GLN A 297 -11.59 8.22 9.33
CA GLN A 297 -11.36 9.36 10.22
C GLN A 297 -9.99 9.27 10.90
N ARG A 298 -9.69 8.11 11.52
CA ARG A 298 -8.40 7.87 12.18
C ARG A 298 -7.21 7.99 11.25
N ALA A 299 -7.31 7.51 10.01
CA ALA A 299 -6.25 7.62 9.02
C ALA A 299 -6.04 9.06 8.53
N VAL A 300 -7.11 9.85 8.38
CA VAL A 300 -7.02 11.29 8.09
C VAL A 300 -6.29 12.00 9.23
N MET A 301 -6.72 11.80 10.47
CA MET A 301 -6.11 12.43 11.64
C MET A 301 -4.64 12.05 11.80
N LYS A 302 -4.29 10.77 11.63
CA LYS A 302 -2.90 10.29 11.66
C LYS A 302 -2.06 10.89 10.53
N SER A 303 -2.66 11.16 9.36
CA SER A 303 -1.96 11.81 8.25
C SER A 303 -1.71 13.30 8.53
N ILE A 304 -2.66 14.00 9.16
CA ILE A 304 -2.51 15.41 9.58
C ILE A 304 -1.47 15.53 10.69
N ASP A 305 -1.50 14.64 11.69
CA ASP A 305 -0.51 14.62 12.78
C ASP A 305 0.93 14.52 12.26
N ARG A 306 1.16 13.77 11.16
CA ARG A 306 2.47 13.67 10.49
C ARG A 306 2.93 14.94 9.79
N ILE A 307 2.00 15.82 9.42
CA ILE A 307 2.32 17.13 8.86
C ILE A 307 2.69 18.10 9.99
N VAL A 308 1.93 18.07 11.10
CA VAL A 308 2.09 18.98 12.24
C VAL A 308 3.33 18.62 13.07
N ARG A 309 3.62 17.32 13.23
CA ARG A 309 4.72 16.80 14.05
C ARG A 309 5.67 15.89 13.23
N PRO A 310 6.44 16.46 12.29
CA PRO A 310 7.32 15.67 11.41
C PRO A 310 8.49 15.02 12.16
N ASP A 311 8.96 15.60 13.27
CA ASP A 311 10.11 15.10 14.03
C ASP A 311 9.73 13.99 15.04
N GLU A 312 8.44 13.85 15.38
CA GLU A 312 7.91 12.88 16.33
C GLU A 312 7.28 11.64 15.64
N LEU A 313 7.69 11.32 14.41
CA LEU A 313 7.17 10.24 13.54
C LEU A 313 7.14 8.83 14.17
N VAL A 314 7.54 8.66 15.44
CA VAL A 314 7.55 7.40 16.18
C VAL A 314 6.94 7.60 17.57
N TYR A 315 5.61 7.69 17.67
CA TYR A 315 4.91 7.21 18.87
C TYR A 315 4.37 5.80 18.63
N PRO A 316 4.49 4.87 19.59
CA PRO A 316 3.72 3.62 19.56
C PRO A 316 2.24 3.96 19.45
N ASP A 317 1.48 3.15 18.70
CA ASP A 317 0.05 3.33 18.43
C ASP A 317 -0.69 3.88 19.66
N ARG A 318 -0.90 5.21 19.72
CA ARG A 318 -1.74 5.81 20.75
C ARG A 318 -3.13 5.22 20.50
N LEU A 319 -3.67 4.54 21.51
CA LEU A 319 -5.01 3.96 21.50
C LEU A 319 -6.01 5.11 21.29
N TRP A 320 -6.39 5.32 20.03
CA TRP A 320 -7.49 6.18 19.61
C TRP A 320 -8.83 5.45 19.66
#